data_AF-A0A832LJ94-F1
#
_entry.id   AF-A0A832LJ94-F1
#
_cell.length_a   1.000
_cell.length_b   1.000
_cell.length_c   1.000
_cell.angle_alpha   90.00
_cell.angle_beta   90.00
_cell.angle_gamma   90.00
#
_symmetry.space_group_name_H-M   'P 1'
#
loop_
_entity.id
_entity.type
_entity.pdbx_description
1 polymer ?
#
loop_
_entity_poly.entity_id
_entity_poly.type
_entity_poly.pdbx_seq_one_letter_code
_entity_poly.pdbx_strand_id
1 'polypeptide(L)'
;SGWEIQNTRLFEAQLQLKEGAYEYRDYRDDRVYTYFTLRSGETKRFFIILTASYRGSYSMPAVVCEALYDESFSARRPGFAVEVRR
;
A
#
# COMPACT_ATOMS: atom_id res chain seq x y z
N SER A 1 8.92 10.09 9.55
CA SER A 1 7.84 9.09 9.56
C SER A 1 8.05 8.14 10.73
N GLY A 2 7.00 7.71 11.43
CA GLY A 2 7.11 6.78 12.56
C GLY A 2 6.96 5.32 12.19
N TRP A 3 6.83 5.04 10.89
CA TRP A 3 6.55 3.73 10.33
C TRP A 3 7.51 3.46 9.20
N GLU A 4 7.96 2.22 9.09
CA GLU A 4 8.81 1.74 8.00
C GLU A 4 8.01 0.75 7.15
N ILE A 5 8.10 0.91 5.83
CA ILE A 5 7.50 -0.02 4.87
C ILE A 5 8.38 -1.27 4.86
N GLN A 6 7.80 -2.42 5.20
CA GLN A 6 8.50 -3.69 5.08
C GLN A 6 8.40 -4.23 3.65
N ASN A 7 9.55 -4.53 3.05
CA ASN A 7 9.58 -5.19 1.75
C ASN A 7 9.30 -6.69 1.91
N THR A 8 8.05 -7.08 1.63
CA THR A 8 7.59 -8.47 1.72
C THR A 8 8.04 -9.35 0.56
N ARG A 9 8.73 -8.83 -0.46
CA ARG A 9 9.37 -9.68 -1.49
C ARG A 9 10.62 -10.38 -0.96
N LEU A 10 11.33 -9.72 -0.05
CA LEU A 10 12.58 -10.24 0.53
C LEU A 10 12.32 -11.20 1.68
N PHE A 11 11.17 -11.04 2.34
CA PHE A 11 10.68 -11.97 3.33
C PHE A 11 9.62 -12.85 2.68
N GLU A 12 9.96 -14.09 2.32
CA GLU A 12 9.00 -15.21 2.23
C GLU A 12 8.36 -15.51 3.61
N ALA A 13 8.14 -14.48 4.45
CA ALA A 13 7.33 -14.57 5.63
C ALA A 13 5.91 -14.81 5.13
N GLN A 14 5.53 -16.07 5.10
CA GLN A 14 4.26 -16.73 5.44
C GLN A 14 3.16 -15.84 6.05
N LEU A 15 2.88 -14.66 5.50
CA LEU A 15 1.62 -13.99 5.72
C LEU A 15 0.61 -14.78 4.92
N GLN A 16 -0.28 -15.47 5.62
CA GLN A 16 -1.45 -16.13 5.04
C GLN A 16 -2.48 -15.12 4.48
N LEU A 17 -2.04 -13.95 4.04
CA LEU A 17 -2.85 -12.95 3.37
C LEU A 17 -2.79 -13.25 1.88
N LYS A 18 -3.87 -13.86 1.38
CA LYS A 18 -4.04 -14.11 -0.05
C LYS A 18 -4.32 -12.78 -0.75
N GLU A 19 -3.28 -12.20 -1.35
CA GLU A 19 -3.40 -10.99 -2.16
C GLU A 19 -4.00 -11.28 -3.54
N GLY A 20 -4.52 -10.25 -4.19
CA GLY A 20 -4.85 -10.30 -5.62
C GLY A 20 -3.59 -10.40 -6.47
N ALA A 21 -3.72 -10.98 -7.67
CA ALA A 21 -2.62 -11.02 -8.64
C ALA A 21 -2.27 -9.61 -9.14
N TYR A 22 -0.98 -9.30 -9.23
CA TYR A 22 -0.44 -8.05 -9.73
C TYR A 22 0.73 -8.34 -10.69
N GLU A 23 0.98 -7.47 -11.67
CA GLU A 23 2.06 -7.68 -12.65
C GLU A 23 3.41 -7.21 -12.09
N TYR A 24 3.42 -6.07 -11.38
CA TYR A 24 4.65 -5.53 -10.79
C TYR A 24 4.35 -4.75 -9.51
N ARG A 25 5.34 -4.68 -8.62
CA ARG A 25 5.30 -3.87 -7.40
C ARG A 25 6.65 -3.21 -7.21
N ASP A 26 6.67 -1.89 -7.04
CA ASP A 26 7.87 -1.12 -6.73
C ASP A 26 7.81 -0.73 -5.25
N TYR A 27 8.82 -1.14 -4.49
CA TYR A 27 8.95 -0.80 -3.07
C TYR A 27 10.02 0.28 -2.94
N ARG A 28 9.62 1.45 -2.42
CA ARG A 28 10.50 2.55 -2.06
C ARG A 28 10.40 2.82 -0.57
N ASP A 29 11.33 3.62 -0.05
CA ASP A 29 11.36 3.99 1.37
C ASP A 29 10.09 4.74 1.82
N ASP A 30 9.48 5.53 0.93
CA ASP A 30 8.35 6.42 1.26
C ASP A 30 7.01 5.99 0.66
N ARG A 31 7.00 5.02 -0.26
CA ARG A 31 5.81 4.60 -1.00
C ARG A 31 5.93 3.20 -1.61
N VAL A 32 4.79 2.61 -1.92
CA VAL A 32 4.69 1.35 -2.66
C VAL A 32 3.76 1.55 -3.86
N TYR A 33 4.26 1.27 -5.06
CA TYR A 33 3.44 1.24 -6.27
C TYR A 33 3.10 -0.21 -6.60
N THR A 34 1.81 -0.53 -6.74
CA THR A 34 1.36 -1.85 -7.20
C THR A 34 0.67 -1.69 -8.54
N TYR A 35 1.21 -2.34 -9.56
CA TYR A 35 0.68 -2.38 -10.92
C TYR A 35 -0.12 -3.66 -11.09
N PHE A 36 -1.40 -3.50 -11.38
CA PHE A 36 -2.35 -4.61 -11.52
C PHE A 36 -3.35 -4.30 -12.64
N THR A 37 -3.77 -5.35 -13.35
CA THR A 37 -4.99 -5.32 -14.15
C THR A 37 -6.24 -5.47 -13.29
N LEU A 38 -7.31 -4.75 -13.61
CA LEU A 38 -8.61 -4.83 -12.94
C LEU A 38 -9.74 -4.83 -13.97
N ARG A 39 -10.57 -5.88 -13.97
CA ARG A 39 -11.74 -5.98 -14.86
C ARG A 39 -12.96 -5.31 -14.22
N SER A 40 -13.95 -4.97 -15.05
CA SER A 40 -15.24 -4.45 -14.55
C SER A 40 -15.89 -5.46 -13.59
N GLY A 41 -16.30 -4.99 -12.41
CA GLY A 41 -16.87 -5.83 -11.34
C GLY A 41 -15.85 -6.67 -10.57
N GLU A 42 -14.56 -6.66 -10.94
CA GLU A 42 -13.51 -7.35 -10.21
C GLU A 42 -13.10 -6.54 -8.97
N THR A 43 -12.77 -7.23 -7.88
CA THR A 43 -12.20 -6.61 -6.68
C THR A 43 -10.88 -7.28 -6.35
N LYS A 44 -9.80 -6.50 -6.30
CA LYS A 44 -8.48 -6.95 -5.85
C LYS A 44 -8.14 -6.31 -4.50
N ARG A 45 -7.45 -7.09 -3.66
CA ARG A 45 -6.98 -6.65 -2.34
C ARG A 45 -5.48 -6.84 -2.26
N PHE A 46 -4.80 -5.81 -1.79
CA PHE A 46 -3.36 -5.79 -1.57
C PHE A 46 -3.10 -5.32 -0.16
N PHE A 47 -2.05 -5.86 0.45
CA PHE A 47 -1.66 -5.57 1.81
C PHE A 47 -0.23 -5.00 1.79
N ILE A 48 -0.02 -3.99 2.61
CA ILE A 48 1.30 -3.40 2.85
C ILE A 48 1.54 -3.53 4.34
N ILE A 49 2.70 -4.08 4.70
CA ILE A 49 3.09 -4.26 6.09
C ILE A 49 3.91 -3.06 6.51
N LEU A 50 3.48 -2.45 7.61
CA LEU A 50 4.12 -1.28 8.19
C LEU A 50 4.58 -1.65 9.60
N THR A 51 5.85 -1.38 9.90
CA THR A 51 6.40 -1.48 11.25
C THR A 51 6.33 -0.12 11.91
N ALA A 52 5.66 -0.03 13.06
CA ALA A 52 5.68 1.18 13.87
C ALA A 52 6.99 1.24 14.69
N SER A 53 7.96 2.04 14.23
CA SER A 53 9.31 2.07 14.80
C SER A 53 9.48 3.12 15.90
N TYR A 54 8.71 4.23 15.86
CA TYR A 54 8.91 5.36 16.77
C TYR A 54 7.60 5.89 17.35
N ARG A 55 7.58 6.17 18.66
CA ARG A 55 6.43 6.78 19.35
C ARG A 55 6.23 8.23 18.87
N GLY A 56 5.00 8.57 18.49
CA GLY A 56 4.67 9.92 18.05
C GLY A 56 3.35 9.99 17.28
N SER A 57 2.98 11.20 16.87
CA SER A 57 1.86 11.45 15.96
C SER A 57 2.40 11.67 14.55
N TYR A 58 1.86 10.92 13.59
CA TYR A 58 2.28 10.93 12.20
C TYR A 58 1.07 11.03 11.28
N SER A 59 1.29 11.49 10.05
CA SER A 59 0.25 11.50 9.02
C SER A 59 0.43 10.31 8.08
N MET A 60 -0.63 9.52 7.89
CA MET A 60 -0.68 8.50 6.85
C MET A 60 -1.03 9.18 5.53
N PRO A 61 -0.24 9.00 4.45
CA PRO A 61 -0.57 9.56 3.15
C PRO A 61 -1.86 8.95 2.60
N ALA A 62 -2.49 9.68 1.67
CA ALA A 62 -3.63 9.19 0.93
C ALA A 62 -3.25 7.96 0.08
N VAL A 63 -4.19 7.03 -0.06
CA VAL A 63 -4.07 5.94 -1.02
C VAL A 63 -4.71 6.40 -2.33
N VAL A 64 -3.98 6.25 -3.42
CA VAL A 64 -4.41 6.67 -4.76
C VAL A 64 -4.31 5.47 -5.70
N CYS A 65 -5.31 5.31 -6.55
CA CYS A 65 -5.36 4.31 -7.61
C CYS A 65 -5.81 5.01 -8.89
N GLU A 66 -5.00 4.93 -9.93
CA GLU A 66 -5.22 5.63 -11.19
C GLU A 66 -4.94 4.66 -12.34
N ALA A 67 -5.68 4.79 -13.45
CA ALA A 67 -5.37 4.04 -14.65
C ALA A 67 -4.14 4.65 -15.34
N LEU A 68 -3.17 3.80 -15.68
CA LEU A 68 -1.86 4.23 -16.21
C LEU A 68 -1.95 4.97 -17.56
N TYR A 69 -2.97 4.65 -18.36
CA TYR A 69 -3.13 5.17 -19.73
C TYR A 69 -4.43 5.97 -19.93
N ASP A 70 -5.22 6.16 -18.87
CA ASP A 70 -6.48 6.92 -18.94
C ASP A 70 -6.70 7.69 -17.63
N GLU A 71 -6.41 8.98 -17.66
CA GLU A 71 -6.52 9.87 -16.49
C GLU A 71 -7.97 10.09 -16.03
N SER A 72 -8.97 9.67 -16.83
CA SER A 72 -10.39 9.77 -16.48
C SER A 72 -10.76 8.82 -15.34
N PHE A 73 -9.97 7.77 -15.11
CA PHE A 73 -10.21 6.78 -14.07
C PHE A 73 -9.23 6.94 -12.92
N SER A 74 -9.71 7.56 -11.84
CA SER A 74 -8.98 7.69 -10.59
C SER A 74 -9.88 7.42 -9.38
N ALA A 75 -9.27 6.88 -8.33
CA ALA A 75 -9.89 6.67 -7.03
C ALA A 75 -8.89 7.09 -5.95
N ARG A 76 -9.35 7.88 -4.99
CA ARG A 76 -8.53 8.36 -3.88
C ARG A 76 -9.23 8.13 -2.56
N ARG A 77 -8.50 7.55 -1.62
CA ARG A 77 -8.88 7.51 -0.21
C ARG A 77 -8.00 8.50 0.55
N PRO A 78 -8.59 9.50 1.24
CA PRO A 78 -7.80 10.49 1.96
C PRO A 78 -6.98 9.83 3.06
N GLY A 79 -5.81 10.42 3.31
CA GLY A 79 -4.95 10.06 4.43
C GLY A 79 -5.59 10.43 5.77
N PHE A 80 -4.99 9.97 6.86
CA PHE A 80 -5.49 10.22 8.20
C PHE A 80 -4.33 10.32 9.20
N ALA A 81 -4.57 11.00 10.32
CA ALA A 81 -3.61 11.06 11.41
C ALA A 81 -3.54 9.71 12.11
N VAL A 82 -2.32 9.30 12.45
CA VAL A 82 -2.05 8.02 13.12
C VAL A 82 -1.11 8.29 14.30
N GLU A 83 -1.43 7.72 15.45
CA GLU A 83 -0.64 7.85 16.66
C GLU A 83 -0.02 6.50 17.04
N VAL A 84 1.31 6.47 17.15
CA VAL A 84 2.03 5.31 17.70
C VAL A 84 2.06 5.44 19.21
N ARG A 85 1.32 4.56 19.89
CA ARG A 85 1.34 4.42 21.36
C ARG A 85 2.05 3.11 21.74
N ARG A 86 2.65 3.10 22.93
CA ARG A 86 3.32 1.92 23.51
C ARG A 86 2.30 0.91 24.02
#